data_AF-Q0Z801-F1
#
_entry.id   AF-Q0Z801-F1
#
_cell.length_a   1.000
_cell.length_b   1.000
_cell.length_c   1.000
_cell.angle_alpha   90.00
_cell.angle_beta   90.00
_cell.angle_gamma   90.00
#
_symmetry.space_group_name_H-M   'P 1'
#
loop_
_entity.id
_entity.type
_entity.pdbx_description
1 polymer ?
#
loop_
_entity_poly.entity_id
_entity_poly.type
_entity_poly.pdbx_seq_one_letter_code
_entity_poly.pdbx_strand_id
1 'polypeptide(L)'
;DCFVVCSGILEILLVESGVMTPLGISVLRCIRLLRIFKITKYWTSLSNLVASLLNSIRSIASLLLLLFLFIIICALLGMQLFGGRYDFEDTEVRRSNFDNFPQALISV
;
A
#
# COMPACT_ATOMS: atom_id res chain seq x y z
N ASP A 1 18.26 2.76 -12.45
CA ASP A 1 18.45 2.52 -13.90
C ASP A 1 18.35 1.05 -14.28
N CYS A 2 19.22 0.17 -13.76
CA CYS A 2 19.17 -1.28 -14.03
C CYS A 2 17.77 -1.89 -13.78
N PHE A 3 17.16 -1.57 -12.63
CA PHE A 3 15.81 -2.08 -12.30
C PHE A 3 14.72 -1.74 -13.33
N VAL A 4 14.76 -0.53 -13.92
CA VAL A 4 13.77 -0.10 -14.93
C VAL A 4 13.97 -0.83 -16.25
N VAL A 5 15.23 -1.11 -16.61
CA VAL A 5 15.56 -1.88 -17.82
C VAL A 5 15.18 -3.34 -17.63
N CYS A 6 15.55 -3.94 -16.49
CA CYS A 6 15.16 -5.32 -16.16
C CYS A 6 13.64 -5.48 -16.08
N SER A 7 12.92 -4.55 -15.46
CA SER A 7 11.46 -4.63 -15.37
C SER A 7 10.77 -4.46 -16.72
N GLY A 8 11.30 -3.60 -17.60
CA GLY A 8 10.79 -3.43 -18.96
C GLY A 8 11.04 -4.66 -19.86
N ILE A 9 12.22 -5.27 -19.77
CA ILE A 9 12.54 -6.51 -20.51
C ILE A 9 11.67 -7.67 -20.00
N LEU A 10 11.53 -7.79 -18.68
CA LEU A 10 10.69 -8.81 -18.06
C LEU A 10 9.22 -8.64 -18.45
N GLU A 11 8.72 -7.41 -18.52
CA GLU A 11 7.36 -7.10 -19.00
C GLU A 11 7.15 -7.61 -20.43
N ILE A 12 8.07 -7.34 -21.35
CA ILE A 12 7.97 -7.77 -22.75
C ILE A 12 7.95 -9.30 -22.85
N LEU A 13 8.85 -9.99 -22.14
CA LEU A 13 8.91 -11.45 -22.14
C LEU A 13 7.64 -12.10 -21.54
N LEU A 14 7.07 -11.53 -20.48
CA LEU A 14 5.83 -12.04 -19.90
C LEU A 14 4.60 -11.78 -20.78
N VAL A 15 4.57 -10.69 -21.54
CA VAL A 15 3.49 -10.42 -22.49
C VAL A 15 3.58 -11.38 -23.68
N GLU A 16 4.78 -11.60 -24.24
CA GLU A 16 5.01 -12.51 -25.37
C GLU A 16 4.71 -13.97 -25.02
N SER A 17 5.02 -14.40 -23.80
CA SER A 17 4.73 -15.78 -23.36
C SER A 17 3.24 -16.06 -23.14
N GLY A 18 2.36 -15.06 -23.20
CA GLY A 18 0.91 -15.24 -23.10
C GLY A 18 0.42 -15.75 -21.73
N VAL A 19 1.29 -15.79 -20.72
CA VAL A 19 1.00 -16.35 -19.38
C VAL A 19 0.17 -15.39 -18.52
N MET A 20 -0.03 -14.14 -18.96
CA MET A 20 -0.58 -13.08 -18.13
C MET A 20 -2.10 -13.04 -18.08
N THR A 21 -2.63 -12.95 -16.86
CA THR A 21 -4.03 -12.62 -16.60
C THR A 21 -4.30 -11.15 -16.93
N PRO A 22 -5.57 -10.76 -17.21
CA PRO A 22 -5.92 -9.36 -17.50
C PRO A 22 -5.54 -8.39 -16.37
N LEU A 23 -5.48 -8.86 -15.11
CA LEU A 23 -4.99 -8.08 -13.97
C LEU A 23 -3.47 -7.88 -14.01
N GLY A 24 -2.71 -8.89 -14.44
CA GLY A 24 -1.25 -8.79 -14.58
C GLY A 24 -0.84 -7.70 -15.57
N ILE A 25 -1.56 -7.55 -16.68
CA ILE A 25 -1.31 -6.52 -17.70
C ILE A 25 -1.50 -5.11 -17.11
N SER A 26 -2.50 -4.91 -16.26
CA SER A 26 -2.73 -3.61 -15.60
C SER A 26 -1.60 -3.25 -14.63
N VAL A 27 -1.11 -4.21 -13.84
CA VAL A 27 0.00 -3.99 -12.90
C VAL A 27 1.31 -3.70 -13.65
N LEU A 28 1.59 -4.42 -14.74
CA LEU A 28 2.77 -4.17 -15.58
C LEU A 28 2.78 -2.74 -16.15
N ARG A 29 1.63 -2.20 -16.56
CA ARG A 29 1.52 -0.81 -17.00
C ARG A 29 1.90 0.17 -15.88
N CYS A 30 1.55 -0.12 -14.63
CA CYS A 30 1.93 0.71 -13.48
C CYS A 30 3.45 0.71 -13.24
N ILE A 31 4.16 -0.39 -13.51
CA ILE A 31 5.63 -0.45 -13.38
C ILE A 31 6.31 0.59 -14.28
N ARG A 32 5.73 0.88 -15.46
CA ARG A 32 6.25 1.93 -16.34
C ARG A 32 6.21 3.32 -15.72
N LEU A 33 5.33 3.57 -14.73
CA LEU A 33 5.30 4.85 -14.00
C LEU A 33 6.55 5.03 -13.12
N LEU A 34 7.21 3.94 -12.71
CA LEU A 34 8.44 4.02 -11.90
C LEU A 34 9.57 4.76 -12.61
N ARG A 35 9.55 4.86 -13.95
CA ARG A 35 10.53 5.67 -14.70
C ARG A 35 10.47 7.16 -14.37
N ILE A 36 9.32 7.67 -13.88
CA ILE A 36 9.20 9.07 -13.44
C ILE A 36 10.10 9.35 -12.22
N PHE A 37 10.34 8.36 -11.36
CA PHE A 37 11.32 8.51 -10.26
C PHE A 37 12.75 8.76 -10.75
N LYS A 38 13.07 8.48 -12.01
CA LYS A 38 14.35 8.85 -12.60
C LYS A 38 14.51 10.38 -12.70
N ILE A 39 13.42 11.10 -12.94
CA ILE A 39 13.39 12.58 -12.97
C ILE A 39 13.76 13.15 -11.59
N THR A 40 13.31 12.49 -10.52
CA THR A 40 13.65 12.83 -9.13
C THR A 40 15.15 12.83 -8.86
N LYS A 41 15.92 11.99 -9.57
CA LYS A 41 17.39 11.92 -9.45
C LYS A 41 18.12 13.08 -10.12
N TYR A 42 17.53 13.69 -11.15
CA TYR A 42 18.14 14.84 -11.84
C TYR A 42 17.95 16.15 -11.07
N TRP A 43 16.92 16.23 -10.23
CA TRP A 43 16.63 17.40 -9.41
C TRP A 43 17.33 17.27 -8.06
N THR A 44 18.56 17.79 -7.96
CA THR A 44 19.39 17.74 -6.73
C THR A 44 18.64 18.27 -5.50
N SER A 45 17.85 19.34 -5.66
CA SER A 45 16.99 19.88 -4.58
C SER A 45 15.95 18.88 -4.08
N LEU A 46 15.33 18.11 -4.98
CA LEU A 46 14.32 17.11 -4.63
C LEU A 46 14.96 15.88 -3.97
N SER A 47 16.12 15.43 -4.48
CA SER A 47 16.88 14.34 -3.86
C SER A 47 17.31 14.68 -2.43
N ASN A 48 17.75 15.91 -2.18
CA ASN A 48 18.10 16.37 -0.84
C ASN A 48 16.87 16.40 0.10
N LEU A 49 15.71 16.82 -0.42
CA LEU A 49 14.47 16.82 0.34
C LEU A 49 14.03 15.39 0.72
N VAL A 50 14.11 14.45 -0.22
CA VAL A 50 13.83 13.03 0.04
C VAL A 50 14.79 12.45 1.07
N ALA A 51 16.09 12.75 0.98
CA ALA A 51 17.08 12.30 1.96
C ALA A 51 16.78 12.83 3.38
N SER A 52 16.46 14.12 3.49
CA SER A 52 16.03 14.73 4.75
C SER A 52 14.75 14.09 5.30
N LEU A 53 13.78 13.81 4.43
CA LEU A 53 12.51 13.19 4.81
C LEU A 53 12.73 11.75 5.31
N LEU A 54 13.56 10.95 4.65
CA LEU A 54 13.91 9.59 5.10
C LEU A 54 14.63 9.59 6.45
N ASN A 55 15.52 10.54 6.70
CA ASN A 55 16.17 10.70 8.00
C ASN A 55 15.17 11.06 9.10
N SER A 56 14.22 11.98 8.82
CA SER A 56 13.15 12.34 9.76
C SER A 56 12.22 11.16 10.04
N ILE A 57 11.86 10.36 9.04
CA ILE A 57 11.06 9.14 9.21
C ILE A 57 11.78 8.16 10.14
N ARG A 58 13.10 7.96 9.99
CA ARG A 58 13.87 7.07 10.88
C ARG A 58 13.83 7.56 12.33
N SER A 59 13.87 8.86 12.56
CA SER A 59 13.76 9.45 13.90
C SER A 59 12.38 9.22 14.53
N ILE A 60 11.31 9.35 13.74
CA ILE A 60 9.92 9.22 14.21
C ILE A 60 9.40 7.77 14.09
N ALA A 61 10.21 6.84 13.56
CA ALA A 61 9.80 5.45 13.34
C ALA A 61 9.33 4.75 14.61
N SER A 62 9.93 5.04 15.77
CA SER A 62 9.51 4.52 17.06
C SER A 62 8.09 4.99 17.44
N LEU A 63 7.77 6.25 17.16
CA LEU A 63 6.46 6.84 17.41
C LEU A 63 5.42 6.30 16.42
N LEU A 64 5.78 6.14 15.14
CA LEU A 64 4.91 5.50 14.14
C LEU A 64 4.62 4.04 14.49
N LEU A 65 5.60 3.31 15.03
CA LEU A 65 5.42 1.94 15.50
C LEU A 65 4.46 1.90 16.68
N LEU A 66 4.63 2.80 17.66
CA LEU A 66 3.71 2.91 18.79
C LEU A 66 2.28 3.26 18.34
N LEU A 67 2.14 4.19 17.39
CA LEU A 67 0.86 4.54 16.79
C LEU A 67 0.22 3.33 16.09
N PHE A 68 1.00 2.60 15.29
CA PHE A 68 0.52 1.40 14.61
C PHE A 68 0.11 0.30 15.59
N LEU A 69 0.85 0.13 16.69
CA LEU A 69 0.48 -0.78 17.77
C LEU A 69 -0.83 -0.36 18.43
N PHE A 70 -1.02 0.94 18.69
CA PHE A 70 -2.27 1.46 19.23
C PHE A 70 -3.46 1.17 18.30
N ILE A 71 -3.31 1.40 17.00
CA ILE A 71 -4.33 1.09 15.99
C ILE A 71 -4.66 -0.41 16.01
N ILE A 72 -3.67 -1.30 16.11
CA ILE A 72 -3.91 -2.75 16.19
C ILE A 72 -4.72 -3.11 17.45
N ILE A 73 -4.36 -2.55 18.61
CA ILE A 73 -5.09 -2.83 19.87
C ILE A 73 -6.54 -2.37 19.74
N CYS A 74 -6.79 -1.16 19.22
CA CYS A 74 -8.14 -0.65 18.98
C CYS A 74 -8.91 -1.49 17.95
N ALA A 75 -8.26 -1.97 16.88
CA ALA A 75 -8.89 -2.82 15.87
C ALA A 75 -9.31 -4.17 16.47
N LEU A 76 -8.44 -4.82 17.23
CA LEU A 76 -8.76 -6.09 17.89
C LEU A 76 -9.85 -5.93 18.96
N LEU A 77 -9.81 -4.84 19.72
CA LEU A 77 -10.85 -4.52 20.68
C LEU A 77 -12.20 -4.26 19.97
N GLY A 78 -12.18 -3.52 18.86
CA GLY A 78 -13.36 -3.31 18.01
C GLY A 78 -13.95 -4.62 17.47
N MET A 79 -13.11 -5.57 17.06
CA MET A 79 -13.54 -6.91 16.65
C MET A 79 -14.18 -7.69 17.81
N GLN A 80 -13.65 -7.62 19.03
CA GLN A 80 -14.23 -8.33 20.17
C GLN A 80 -15.56 -7.74 20.63
N LEU A 81 -15.73 -6.41 20.54
CA LEU A 81 -16.96 -5.74 20.97
C LEU A 81 -18.06 -5.75 19.90
N PHE A 82 -17.68 -5.54 18.64
CA PHE A 82 -18.60 -5.29 17.53
C PHE A 82 -18.49 -6.29 16.37
N GLY A 83 -17.56 -7.25 16.42
CA GLY A 83 -17.42 -8.27 15.37
C GLY A 83 -18.65 -9.16 15.29
N GLY A 84 -19.22 -9.28 14.08
CA GLY A 84 -20.41 -10.09 13.83
C GLY A 84 -21.71 -9.53 14.45
N ARG A 85 -21.68 -8.32 15.03
CA ARG A 85 -22.87 -7.67 15.61
C ARG A 85 -23.58 -6.72 14.65
N TYR A 86 -23.07 -6.54 13.45
CA TYR A 86 -23.67 -5.69 12.41
C TYR A 86 -24.64 -6.47 11.50
N ASP A 87 -25.35 -7.47 12.02
CA ASP A 87 -26.39 -8.21 11.29
C ASP A 87 -27.76 -7.57 11.56
N PHE A 88 -27.98 -6.41 10.94
CA PHE A 88 -29.26 -5.70 11.02
C PHE A 88 -30.18 -6.18 9.89
N GLU A 89 -31.48 -6.32 10.18
CA GLU A 89 -32.52 -6.74 9.23
C GLU A 89 -32.92 -5.60 8.25
N ASP A 90 -31.94 -4.79 7.84
CA ASP A 90 -32.08 -3.64 6.95
C ASP A 90 -31.37 -3.91 5.61
N THR A 91 -31.82 -3.31 4.51
CA THR A 91 -31.20 -3.48 3.17
C THR A 91 -29.94 -2.61 2.98
N GLU A 92 -29.48 -1.91 4.02
CA GLU A 92 -28.36 -0.96 3.94
C GLU A 92 -27.01 -1.66 4.15
N VAL A 93 -26.14 -1.62 3.13
CA VAL A 93 -24.79 -2.20 3.19
C VAL A 93 -23.82 -1.33 3.99
N ARG A 94 -23.49 -1.74 5.22
CA ARG A 94 -22.46 -1.08 6.04
C ARG A 94 -21.07 -1.61 5.73
N ARG A 95 -20.31 -0.82 4.95
CA ARG A 95 -18.95 -1.18 4.51
C ARG A 95 -17.86 -0.99 5.57
N SER A 96 -18.11 -0.19 6.61
CA SER A 96 -17.21 -0.06 7.76
C SER A 96 -17.71 -1.00 8.86
N ASN A 97 -17.07 -2.15 9.00
CA ASN A 97 -17.42 -3.16 9.99
C ASN A 97 -16.16 -3.75 10.63
N PHE A 98 -16.34 -4.44 11.75
CA PHE A 98 -15.25 -5.07 12.51
C PHE A 98 -15.26 -6.60 12.34
N ASP A 99 -15.74 -7.10 11.21
CA ASP A 99 -15.92 -8.55 11.00
C ASP A 99 -14.60 -9.23 10.63
N ASN A 100 -13.74 -8.53 9.88
CA ASN A 100 -12.43 -9.02 9.45
C ASN A 100 -11.32 -8.11 9.95
N PHE A 101 -10.14 -8.68 10.24
CA PHE A 101 -8.98 -7.91 10.71
C PHE A 101 -8.56 -6.77 9.75
N PRO A 102 -8.42 -6.99 8.42
CA PRO A 102 -8.08 -5.89 7.50
C PRO A 102 -9.16 -4.80 7.43
N GLN A 103 -10.43 -5.18 7.59
CA GLN A 103 -11.54 -4.23 7.53
C GLN A 103 -11.65 -3.43 8.83
N ALA A 104 -11.51 -4.09 9.97
CA ALA A 104 -11.36 -3.45 11.28
C ALA A 104 -10.20 -2.47 11.31
N LEU A 105 -9.06 -2.81 10.69
CA LEU A 105 -7.90 -1.92 10.59
C LEU A 105 -8.17 -0.67 9.75
N ILE A 106 -9.00 -0.76 8.71
CA ILE A 106 -9.42 0.39 7.89
C ILE A 106 -10.50 1.21 8.61
N SER A 107 -11.29 0.57 9.47
CA SER A 107 -12.39 1.19 10.23
C SER A 107 -11.95 1.96 11.47
N VAL A 108 -10.80 1.63 12.08
CA VAL A 108 -10.17 2.39 13.18
C VAL A 108 -9.53 3.67 12.67
#